data_AF-A0A7V6BEW1-F1
#
_entry.id   AF-A0A7V6BEW1-F1
#
_cell.length_a   1.000
_cell.length_b   1.000
_cell.length_c   1.000
_cell.angle_alpha   90.00
_cell.angle_beta   90.00
_cell.angle_gamma   90.00
#
_symmetry.space_group_name_H-M   'P 1'
#
loop_
_entity.id
_entity.type
_entity.pdbx_description
1 polymer ?
#
loop_
_entity_poly.entity_id
_entity_poly.type
_entity_poly.pdbx_seq_one_letter_code
_entity_poly.pdbx_strand_id
1 'polypeptide(L)'
;MNLPIKILTFGLSADIVDFVDSTFKKNKISFSIVQEHSLSSLYKKSETAPSIILIGNEVFKDPDPSIKLLTLKSKFPESPIIAIIDPKFEESALKLINTSIFDYINDTALFRLAPTIIRAIEFSEAQEQEKKAMSLISEAHKWVEQILSQLPCIVYRCKNDQLWTMKFLSPYCYELTGYSPDEIIDNSKVAFENIIHPNDRELVRITVNNAISNDKPWQIEYRIITKNNSIKWVFEKGQPLKSPSGEIEELEGIILDITEQKSAKQKLLDSESKYVRLAEVFPNVIYTLSYKDNTIISLNPAFEKITGWSRDDWIGKPFDQLIHPEDLALVQQNISKLARGETIPPFQLKIRTKDGSFRIGEFTAVPVIENGVVVGEMGIVYD
;
A
#
# COMPACT_ATOMS: atom_id res chain seq x y z
N MET A 1 -24.52 24.06 -17.16
CA MET A 1 -23.59 24.96 -17.89
C MET A 1 -23.87 24.77 -19.37
N ASN A 2 -24.65 25.66 -20.01
CA ASN A 2 -25.03 25.50 -21.42
C ASN A 2 -23.88 25.94 -22.32
N LEU A 3 -22.98 25.01 -22.64
CA LEU A 3 -22.10 25.19 -23.80
C LEU A 3 -22.99 25.36 -25.05
N PRO A 4 -22.68 26.31 -25.94
CA PRO A 4 -23.47 26.51 -27.14
C PRO A 4 -23.39 25.27 -28.04
N ILE A 5 -24.54 24.75 -28.47
CA ILE A 5 -24.62 23.60 -29.37
C ILE A 5 -23.93 23.96 -30.70
N LYS A 6 -22.92 23.20 -31.09
CA LYS A 6 -22.24 23.38 -32.38
C LYS A 6 -22.86 22.46 -33.43
N ILE A 7 -23.57 23.04 -34.39
CA ILE A 7 -24.24 22.32 -35.47
C ILE A 7 -23.38 22.45 -36.73
N LEU A 8 -22.86 21.33 -37.22
CA LEU A 8 -22.22 21.27 -38.53
C LEU A 8 -23.26 20.87 -39.58
N THR A 9 -23.47 21.69 -40.60
CA THR A 9 -24.40 21.39 -41.69
C THR A 9 -23.65 21.04 -42.96
N PHE A 10 -24.08 19.98 -43.65
CA PHE A 10 -23.47 19.52 -44.89
C PHE A 10 -24.52 19.18 -45.95
N GLY A 11 -24.45 19.83 -47.12
CA GLY A 11 -25.37 19.53 -48.22
C GLY A 11 -26.84 19.89 -47.97
N LEU A 12 -27.11 20.80 -47.03
CA LEU A 12 -28.44 21.35 -46.75
C LEU A 12 -28.71 22.60 -47.61
N SER A 13 -29.97 22.78 -48.04
CA SER A 13 -30.41 24.00 -48.73
C SER A 13 -30.47 25.19 -47.76
N ALA A 14 -30.35 26.41 -48.29
CA ALA A 14 -30.40 27.64 -47.49
C ALA A 14 -31.70 27.74 -46.67
N ASP A 15 -32.83 27.40 -47.28
CA ASP A 15 -34.15 27.43 -46.62
C ASP A 15 -34.22 26.54 -45.37
N ILE A 16 -33.58 25.37 -45.42
CA ILE A 16 -33.56 24.44 -44.28
C ILE A 16 -32.62 24.97 -43.18
N VAL A 17 -31.49 25.56 -43.54
CA VAL A 17 -30.55 26.17 -42.59
C VAL A 17 -31.22 27.34 -41.86
N ASP A 18 -31.97 28.19 -42.58
CA ASP A 18 -32.73 29.30 -42.00
C ASP A 18 -33.88 28.79 -41.10
N PHE A 19 -34.51 27.67 -41.46
CA PHE A 19 -35.48 27.00 -40.62
C PHE A 19 -34.86 26.49 -39.30
N VAL A 20 -33.65 25.91 -39.35
CA VAL A 20 -32.91 25.49 -38.14
C VAL A 20 -32.60 26.70 -37.26
N ASP A 21 -32.04 27.76 -37.84
CA ASP A 21 -31.65 28.97 -37.12
C ASP A 21 -32.86 29.64 -36.43
N SER A 22 -33.96 29.82 -37.16
CA SER A 22 -35.20 30.41 -36.63
C SER A 22 -35.84 29.55 -35.53
N THR A 23 -35.84 28.22 -35.69
CA THR A 23 -36.40 27.29 -34.70
C THR A 23 -35.61 27.30 -33.40
N PHE A 24 -34.28 27.29 -33.47
CA PHE A 24 -33.45 27.28 -32.26
C PHE A 24 -33.49 28.64 -31.53
N LYS A 25 -33.53 29.75 -32.27
CA LYS A 25 -33.75 31.10 -31.71
C LYS A 25 -35.10 31.21 -31.00
N LYS A 26 -36.18 30.71 -31.60
CA LYS A 26 -37.53 30.72 -31.01
C LYS A 26 -37.59 29.95 -29.69
N ASN A 27 -36.84 28.86 -29.58
CA ASN A 27 -36.75 28.04 -28.37
C ASN A 27 -35.69 28.52 -27.35
N LYS A 28 -35.04 29.68 -27.59
CA LYS A 28 -33.99 30.25 -26.73
C LYS A 28 -32.82 29.31 -26.45
N ILE A 29 -32.50 28.44 -27.40
CA ILE A 29 -31.35 27.52 -27.30
C ILE A 29 -30.09 28.28 -27.74
N SER A 30 -28.98 28.13 -27.04
CA SER A 30 -27.69 28.70 -27.44
C SER A 30 -27.00 27.77 -28.43
N PHE A 31 -26.68 28.24 -29.63
CA PHE A 31 -26.09 27.43 -30.69
C PHE A 31 -25.20 28.24 -31.65
N SER A 32 -24.41 27.53 -32.46
CA SER A 32 -23.67 28.07 -33.60
C SER A 32 -23.77 27.10 -34.77
N ILE A 33 -24.04 27.61 -35.97
CA ILE A 33 -24.11 26.80 -37.19
C ILE A 33 -22.85 27.06 -38.02
N VAL A 34 -22.17 25.99 -38.40
CA VAL A 34 -21.08 26.02 -39.38
C VAL A 34 -21.55 25.26 -40.60
N GLN A 35 -21.70 25.96 -41.73
CA GLN A 35 -22.11 25.36 -42.99
C GLN A 35 -20.90 25.04 -43.85
N GLU A 36 -20.81 23.81 -44.31
CA GLU A 36 -19.74 23.34 -45.19
C GLU A 36 -20.34 22.70 -46.46
N HIS A 37 -19.79 23.07 -47.62
CA HIS A 37 -20.27 22.62 -48.92
C HIS A 37 -19.36 21.55 -49.55
N SER A 38 -18.18 21.29 -48.97
CA SER A 38 -17.23 20.28 -49.45
C SER A 38 -16.59 19.51 -48.29
N LEU A 39 -16.33 18.21 -48.47
CA LEU A 39 -15.60 17.42 -47.48
C LEU A 39 -14.13 17.87 -47.34
N SER A 40 -13.57 18.49 -48.39
CA SER A 40 -12.17 18.98 -48.39
C SER A 40 -11.96 20.24 -47.54
N SER A 41 -12.99 21.06 -47.31
CA SER A 41 -12.92 22.25 -46.45
C SER A 41 -13.01 21.90 -44.96
N LEU A 42 -13.60 20.76 -44.60
CA LEU A 42 -13.65 20.26 -43.22
C LEU A 42 -12.24 20.12 -42.61
N TYR A 43 -11.23 19.72 -43.38
CA TYR A 43 -9.85 19.52 -42.91
C TYR A 43 -9.13 20.81 -42.51
N LYS A 44 -9.62 21.99 -42.89
CA LYS A 44 -8.91 23.27 -42.69
C LYS A 44 -9.48 24.18 -41.60
N LYS A 45 -10.68 23.92 -41.05
CA LYS A 45 -11.42 24.92 -40.24
C LYS A 45 -11.97 24.47 -38.87
N SER A 46 -11.95 23.19 -38.53
CA SER A 46 -12.56 22.69 -37.27
C SER A 46 -11.46 22.28 -36.27
N GLU A 47 -11.12 23.18 -35.34
CA GLU A 47 -10.28 22.88 -34.17
C GLU A 47 -11.07 22.22 -33.02
N THR A 48 -12.41 22.27 -33.08
CA THR A 48 -13.30 21.69 -32.05
C THR A 48 -14.39 20.83 -32.70
N ALA A 49 -14.68 19.68 -32.09
CA ALA A 49 -15.70 18.75 -32.56
C ALA A 49 -17.12 19.35 -32.49
N PRO A 50 -17.98 19.12 -33.50
CA PRO A 50 -19.37 19.58 -33.46
C PRO A 50 -20.21 18.75 -32.47
N SER A 51 -21.19 19.38 -31.84
CA SER A 51 -22.17 18.70 -30.98
C SER A 51 -23.10 17.80 -31.80
N ILE A 52 -23.37 18.17 -33.05
CA ILE A 52 -24.20 17.39 -33.97
C ILE A 52 -23.89 17.74 -35.43
N ILE A 53 -24.09 16.77 -36.32
CA ILE A 53 -23.94 16.94 -37.77
C ILE A 53 -25.32 16.76 -38.42
N LEU A 54 -25.74 17.74 -39.22
CA LEU A 54 -26.94 17.65 -40.05
C LEU A 54 -26.53 17.50 -41.51
N ILE A 55 -27.04 16.48 -42.17
CA ILE A 55 -26.77 16.22 -43.59
C ILE A 55 -28.04 16.41 -44.41
N GLY A 56 -27.90 16.93 -45.62
CA GLY A 56 -29.02 17.11 -46.55
C GLY A 56 -29.01 16.13 -47.72
N ASN A 57 -30.00 16.29 -48.59
CA ASN A 57 -30.23 15.49 -49.81
C ASN A 57 -28.99 15.30 -50.69
N GLU A 58 -28.08 16.27 -50.75
CA GLU A 58 -26.87 16.18 -51.59
C GLU A 58 -26.00 14.97 -51.26
N VAL A 59 -26.01 14.49 -50.01
CA VAL A 59 -25.26 13.29 -49.60
C VAL A 59 -25.87 12.02 -50.19
N PHE A 60 -27.19 12.00 -50.36
CA PHE A 60 -27.95 10.83 -50.83
C PHE A 60 -28.10 10.79 -52.35
N LYS A 61 -27.64 11.82 -53.06
CA LYS A 61 -27.55 11.82 -54.53
C LYS A 61 -26.36 11.00 -55.05
N ASP A 62 -25.37 10.71 -54.21
CA ASP A 62 -24.29 9.80 -54.58
C ASP A 62 -24.78 8.36 -54.69
N PRO A 63 -24.19 7.55 -55.59
CA PRO A 63 -24.54 6.13 -55.72
C PRO A 63 -24.32 5.31 -54.43
N ASP A 64 -23.38 5.74 -53.58
CA ASP A 64 -23.12 5.14 -52.27
C ASP A 64 -22.91 6.23 -51.19
N PRO A 65 -23.98 6.66 -50.49
CA PRO A 65 -23.89 7.65 -49.42
C PRO A 65 -23.04 7.19 -48.23
N SER A 66 -22.83 5.88 -48.05
CA SER A 66 -22.13 5.29 -46.90
C SER A 66 -20.69 5.77 -46.81
N ILE A 67 -20.00 5.91 -47.94
CA ILE A 67 -18.57 6.30 -47.99
C ILE A 67 -18.37 7.71 -47.40
N LYS A 68 -19.23 8.66 -47.78
CA LYS A 68 -19.17 10.03 -47.25
C LYS A 68 -19.48 10.07 -45.75
N LEU A 69 -20.43 9.26 -45.29
CA LEU A 69 -20.79 9.19 -43.87
C LEU A 69 -19.72 8.52 -43.03
N LEU A 70 -19.09 7.46 -43.52
CA LEU A 70 -17.93 6.83 -42.88
C LEU A 70 -16.76 7.80 -42.74
N THR A 71 -16.55 8.66 -43.75
CA THR A 71 -15.53 9.72 -43.68
C THR A 71 -15.85 10.73 -42.56
N LEU A 72 -17.11 11.14 -42.46
CA LEU A 72 -17.56 12.03 -41.38
C LEU A 72 -17.44 11.37 -40.00
N LYS A 73 -17.85 10.10 -39.86
CA LYS A 73 -17.72 9.33 -38.62
C LYS A 73 -16.28 9.05 -38.22
N SER A 74 -15.38 8.83 -39.17
CA SER A 74 -13.95 8.67 -38.89
C SER A 74 -13.35 9.94 -38.30
N LYS A 75 -13.84 11.12 -38.69
CA LYS A 75 -13.35 12.40 -38.20
C LYS A 75 -14.02 12.83 -36.91
N PHE A 76 -15.32 12.59 -36.79
CA PHE A 76 -16.15 12.97 -35.65
C PHE A 76 -16.92 11.74 -35.15
N PRO A 77 -16.23 10.79 -34.49
CA PRO A 77 -16.83 9.52 -34.09
C PRO A 77 -17.99 9.71 -33.10
N GLU A 78 -17.81 10.62 -32.15
CA GLU A 78 -18.74 10.89 -31.06
C GLU A 78 -19.82 11.94 -31.42
N SER A 79 -19.81 12.50 -32.65
CA SER A 79 -20.86 13.42 -33.08
C SER A 79 -22.02 12.63 -33.72
N PRO A 80 -23.26 12.78 -33.23
CA PRO A 80 -24.42 12.19 -33.89
C PRO A 80 -24.65 12.85 -35.25
N ILE A 81 -25.18 12.08 -36.20
CA ILE A 81 -25.51 12.56 -37.54
C ILE A 81 -27.02 12.40 -37.75
N ILE A 82 -27.72 13.48 -38.08
CA ILE A 82 -29.14 13.44 -38.47
C ILE A 82 -29.25 13.79 -39.95
N ALA A 83 -29.98 12.97 -40.70
CA ALA A 83 -30.27 13.22 -42.11
C ALA A 83 -31.58 13.99 -42.30
N ILE A 84 -31.56 15.05 -43.10
CA ILE A 84 -32.76 15.74 -43.56
C ILE A 84 -32.93 15.42 -45.04
N ILE A 85 -33.96 14.63 -45.35
CA ILE A 85 -34.10 14.02 -46.67
C ILE A 85 -35.48 14.20 -47.29
N ASP A 86 -35.54 14.17 -48.62
CA ASP A 86 -36.78 14.00 -49.38
C ASP A 86 -37.30 12.56 -49.18
N PRO A 87 -38.63 12.34 -49.20
CA PRO A 87 -39.23 11.01 -49.08
C PRO A 87 -38.69 9.97 -50.08
N LYS A 88 -38.22 10.40 -51.26
CA LYS A 88 -37.62 9.51 -52.27
C LYS A 88 -36.31 8.84 -51.82
N PHE A 89 -35.63 9.36 -50.80
CA PHE A 89 -34.39 8.82 -50.26
C PHE A 89 -34.58 8.01 -48.96
N GLU A 90 -35.82 7.82 -48.52
CA GLU A 90 -36.15 7.18 -47.24
C GLU A 90 -35.58 5.75 -47.11
N GLU A 91 -35.71 4.93 -48.16
CA GLU A 91 -35.12 3.58 -48.17
C GLU A 91 -33.59 3.60 -48.00
N SER A 92 -32.92 4.62 -48.55
CA SER A 92 -31.47 4.77 -48.45
C SER A 92 -31.06 5.22 -47.05
N ALA A 93 -31.81 6.13 -46.43
CA ALA A 93 -31.56 6.57 -45.06
C ALA A 93 -31.82 5.44 -44.04
N LEU A 94 -32.90 4.67 -44.19
CA LEU A 94 -33.23 3.56 -43.29
C LEU A 94 -32.10 2.52 -43.20
N LYS A 95 -31.43 2.21 -44.32
CA LYS A 95 -30.27 1.29 -44.36
C LYS A 95 -29.06 1.82 -43.59
N LEU A 96 -28.99 3.13 -43.38
CA LEU A 96 -27.86 3.81 -42.75
C LEU A 96 -28.11 4.14 -41.27
N ILE A 97 -29.33 3.97 -40.78
CA ILE A 97 -29.67 4.09 -39.36
C ILE A 97 -28.89 3.02 -38.59
N ASN A 98 -28.35 3.40 -37.43
CA ASN A 98 -27.50 2.58 -36.55
C ASN A 98 -26.12 2.20 -37.11
N THR A 99 -25.85 2.41 -38.40
CA THR A 99 -24.50 2.19 -38.98
C THR A 99 -23.74 3.50 -39.13
N SER A 100 -24.40 4.55 -39.60
CA SER A 100 -23.76 5.81 -39.99
C SER A 100 -24.51 7.06 -39.51
N ILE A 101 -25.84 7.00 -39.44
CA ILE A 101 -26.69 8.09 -38.96
C ILE A 101 -27.49 7.68 -37.72
N PHE A 102 -27.73 8.65 -36.85
CA PHE A 102 -28.51 8.50 -35.62
C PHE A 102 -30.01 8.45 -35.93
N ASP A 103 -30.48 9.34 -36.81
CA ASP A 103 -31.89 9.42 -37.21
C ASP A 103 -32.02 10.15 -38.56
N TYR A 104 -33.21 10.11 -39.16
CA TYR A 104 -33.56 10.94 -40.32
C TYR A 104 -34.90 11.65 -40.15
N ILE A 105 -35.06 12.75 -40.87
CA ILE A 105 -36.24 13.61 -40.85
C ILE A 105 -36.60 13.99 -42.27
N ASN A 106 -37.86 13.81 -42.63
CA ASN A 106 -38.36 14.27 -43.92
C ASN A 106 -38.44 15.80 -43.95
N ASP A 107 -38.11 16.40 -45.08
CA ASP A 107 -38.24 17.84 -45.36
C ASP A 107 -39.66 18.41 -45.09
N THR A 108 -40.70 17.56 -45.19
CA THR A 108 -42.09 17.87 -44.83
C THR A 108 -42.37 17.88 -43.33
N ALA A 109 -41.46 17.35 -42.50
CA ALA A 109 -41.63 17.15 -41.05
C ALA A 109 -40.56 17.87 -40.20
N LEU A 110 -40.04 19.00 -40.69
CA LEU A 110 -38.97 19.75 -40.02
C LEU A 110 -39.30 20.20 -38.59
N PHE A 111 -40.59 20.28 -38.20
CA PHE A 111 -40.99 20.53 -36.81
C PHE A 111 -40.45 19.50 -35.81
N ARG A 112 -40.07 18.29 -36.26
CA ARG A 112 -39.45 17.23 -35.43
C ARG A 112 -37.93 17.43 -35.24
N LEU A 113 -37.31 18.38 -35.93
CA LEU A 113 -35.86 18.54 -35.96
C LEU A 113 -35.27 18.91 -34.60
N ALA A 114 -35.81 19.93 -33.92
CA ALA A 114 -35.28 20.36 -32.63
C ALA A 114 -35.36 19.25 -31.54
N PRO A 115 -36.50 18.56 -31.35
CA PRO A 115 -36.56 17.42 -30.41
C PRO A 115 -35.58 16.29 -30.76
N THR A 116 -35.39 16.01 -32.05
CA THR A 116 -34.48 14.93 -32.49
C THR A 116 -33.01 15.30 -32.26
N ILE A 117 -32.64 16.58 -32.49
CA ILE A 117 -31.30 17.09 -32.19
C ILE A 117 -30.99 17.00 -30.69
N ILE A 118 -31.92 17.44 -29.84
CA ILE A 118 -31.74 17.37 -28.38
C ILE A 118 -31.54 15.90 -27.95
N ARG A 119 -32.43 15.00 -28.39
CA ARG A 119 -32.33 13.56 -28.11
C ARG A 119 -31.00 12.96 -28.57
N ALA A 120 -30.52 13.36 -29.74
CA ALA A 120 -29.26 12.85 -30.30
C ALA A 120 -28.03 13.32 -29.51
N ILE A 121 -28.02 14.59 -29.07
CA ILE A 121 -26.94 15.15 -28.25
C ILE A 121 -26.93 14.48 -26.88
N GLU A 122 -28.09 14.41 -26.21
CA GLU A 122 -28.24 13.77 -24.89
C GLU A 122 -27.77 12.31 -24.93
N PHE A 123 -28.13 11.57 -25.99
CA PHE A 123 -27.68 10.19 -26.18
C PHE A 123 -26.16 10.10 -26.34
N SER A 124 -25.56 10.99 -27.14
CA SER A 124 -24.11 10.98 -27.37
C SER A 124 -23.33 11.35 -26.10
N GLU A 125 -23.78 12.37 -25.37
CA GLU A 125 -23.18 12.78 -24.10
C GLU A 125 -23.25 11.66 -23.05
N ALA A 126 -24.39 10.96 -22.96
CA ALA A 126 -24.54 9.82 -22.07
C ALA A 126 -23.58 8.67 -22.43
N GLN A 127 -23.44 8.34 -23.72
CA GLN A 127 -22.49 7.33 -24.20
C GLN A 127 -21.02 7.71 -23.93
N GLU A 128 -20.66 8.99 -24.12
CA GLU A 128 -19.31 9.47 -23.82
C GLU A 128 -19.01 9.40 -22.31
N GLN A 129 -19.97 9.79 -21.46
CA GLN A 129 -19.85 9.68 -20.01
C GLN A 129 -19.70 8.23 -19.56
N GLU A 130 -20.48 7.31 -20.12
CA GLU A 130 -20.40 5.88 -19.84
C GLU A 130 -19.01 5.32 -20.22
N LYS A 131 -18.50 5.63 -21.42
CA LYS A 131 -17.15 5.24 -21.84
C LYS A 131 -16.06 5.78 -20.91
N LYS A 132 -16.15 7.06 -20.52
CA LYS A 132 -15.19 7.68 -19.58
C LYS A 132 -15.24 7.03 -18.22
N ALA A 133 -16.43 6.80 -17.67
CA ALA A 133 -16.60 6.12 -16.38
C ALA A 133 -16.03 4.71 -16.41
N MET A 134 -16.31 3.94 -17.47
CA MET A 134 -15.78 2.59 -17.64
C MET A 134 -14.26 2.57 -17.78
N SER A 135 -13.68 3.54 -18.49
CA SER A 135 -12.21 3.70 -18.57
C SER A 135 -11.58 4.00 -17.21
N LEU A 136 -12.16 4.93 -16.44
CA LEU A 136 -11.67 5.28 -15.10
C LEU A 136 -11.76 4.09 -14.13
N ILE A 137 -12.85 3.33 -14.17
CA ILE A 137 -13.00 2.10 -13.36
C ILE A 137 -11.95 1.07 -13.77
N SER A 138 -11.71 0.88 -15.07
CA SER A 138 -10.69 -0.05 -15.57
C SER A 138 -9.28 0.34 -15.11
N GLU A 139 -8.95 1.63 -15.17
CA GLU A 139 -7.65 2.16 -14.72
C GLU A 139 -7.49 2.02 -13.20
N ALA A 140 -8.52 2.35 -12.42
CA ALA A 140 -8.54 2.18 -10.98
C ALA A 140 -8.37 0.71 -10.57
N HIS A 141 -9.08 -0.22 -11.22
CA HIS A 141 -8.94 -1.66 -10.96
C HIS A 141 -7.51 -2.15 -11.22
N LYS A 142 -6.91 -1.78 -12.37
CA LYS A 142 -5.53 -2.16 -12.69
C LYS A 142 -4.53 -1.63 -11.67
N TRP A 143 -4.70 -0.38 -11.24
CA TRP A 143 -3.83 0.22 -10.24
C TRP A 143 -3.93 -0.48 -8.87
N VAL A 144 -5.15 -0.83 -8.43
CA VAL A 144 -5.36 -1.59 -7.19
C VAL A 144 -4.66 -2.96 -7.27
N GLU A 145 -4.82 -3.70 -8.36
CA GLU A 145 -4.13 -5.00 -8.54
C GLU A 145 -2.60 -4.86 -8.49
N GLN A 146 -2.06 -3.81 -9.12
CA GLN A 146 -0.63 -3.52 -9.07
C GLN A 146 -0.13 -3.28 -7.65
N ILE A 147 -0.84 -2.45 -6.86
CA ILE A 147 -0.47 -2.20 -5.47
C ILE A 147 -0.52 -3.50 -4.66
N LEU A 148 -1.61 -4.25 -4.76
CA LEU A 148 -1.80 -5.49 -4.00
C LEU A 148 -0.73 -6.55 -4.32
N SER A 149 -0.16 -6.51 -5.53
CA SER A 149 0.94 -7.40 -5.93
C SER A 149 2.31 -7.00 -5.38
N GLN A 150 2.50 -5.73 -5.00
CA GLN A 150 3.77 -5.20 -4.50
C GLN A 150 3.85 -5.18 -2.98
N LEU A 151 2.72 -5.26 -2.28
CA LEU A 151 2.69 -5.26 -0.83
C LEU A 151 3.27 -6.56 -0.27
N PRO A 152 4.24 -6.52 0.67
CA PRO A 152 4.80 -7.70 1.32
C PRO A 152 3.85 -8.24 2.42
N CYS A 153 2.54 -8.27 2.13
CA CYS A 153 1.51 -8.76 3.02
C CYS A 153 0.36 -9.40 2.24
N ILE A 154 -0.29 -10.37 2.88
CA ILE A 154 -1.58 -10.84 2.39
C ILE A 154 -2.60 -9.77 2.73
N VAL A 155 -3.35 -9.30 1.74
CA VAL A 155 -4.59 -8.56 1.93
C VAL A 155 -5.71 -9.55 1.72
N TYR A 156 -6.66 -9.63 2.65
CA TYR A 156 -7.71 -10.64 2.59
C TYR A 156 -9.10 -10.06 2.86
N ARG A 157 -10.10 -10.77 2.34
CA ARG A 157 -11.49 -10.68 2.79
C ARG A 157 -12.00 -12.09 2.97
N CYS A 158 -12.66 -12.39 4.09
CA CYS A 158 -13.21 -13.71 4.37
C CYS A 158 -14.58 -13.61 5.03
N LYS A 159 -15.31 -14.72 5.01
CA LYS A 159 -16.52 -14.88 5.80
C LYS A 159 -16.17 -15.02 7.27
N ASN A 160 -17.07 -14.50 8.12
CA ASN A 160 -17.05 -14.79 9.54
C ASN A 160 -17.64 -16.18 9.82
N ASP A 161 -16.93 -17.24 9.43
CA ASP A 161 -17.30 -18.64 9.68
C ASP A 161 -16.15 -19.42 10.34
N GLN A 162 -16.39 -20.68 10.73
CA GLN A 162 -15.37 -21.49 11.42
C GLN A 162 -14.15 -21.84 10.57
N LEU A 163 -14.23 -21.69 9.25
CA LEU A 163 -13.15 -22.05 8.33
C LEU A 163 -12.35 -20.84 7.84
N TRP A 164 -12.80 -19.63 8.21
CA TRP A 164 -12.33 -18.36 7.67
C TRP A 164 -12.36 -18.38 6.14
N THR A 165 -13.51 -18.77 5.57
CA THR A 165 -13.65 -18.97 4.11
C THR A 165 -13.28 -17.69 3.35
N MET A 166 -12.14 -17.75 2.64
CA MET A 166 -11.58 -16.60 1.94
C MET A 166 -12.40 -16.26 0.69
N LYS A 167 -12.78 -14.99 0.55
CA LYS A 167 -13.45 -14.40 -0.62
C LYS A 167 -12.49 -13.65 -1.51
N PHE A 168 -11.44 -13.10 -0.92
CA PHE A 168 -10.37 -12.43 -1.62
C PHE A 168 -9.07 -12.68 -0.89
N LEU A 169 -7.99 -12.91 -1.65
CA LEU A 169 -6.62 -12.99 -1.16
C LEU A 169 -5.70 -12.30 -2.17
N SER A 170 -4.81 -11.43 -1.69
CA SER A 170 -3.80 -10.82 -2.55
C SER A 170 -2.78 -11.86 -3.05
N PRO A 171 -2.09 -11.59 -4.17
CA PRO A 171 -1.11 -12.51 -4.75
C PRO A 171 0.03 -12.92 -3.80
N TYR A 172 0.40 -12.05 -2.85
CA TYR A 172 1.44 -12.32 -1.84
C TYR A 172 1.14 -13.54 -0.95
N CYS A 173 -0.11 -14.03 -0.96
CA CYS A 173 -0.49 -15.28 -0.31
C CYS A 173 0.44 -16.46 -0.66
N TYR A 174 0.90 -16.52 -1.92
CA TYR A 174 1.83 -17.56 -2.35
C TYR A 174 3.20 -17.45 -1.68
N GLU A 175 3.78 -16.25 -1.62
CA GLU A 175 5.09 -16.02 -0.98
C GLU A 175 5.06 -16.32 0.52
N LEU A 176 3.95 -16.00 1.19
CA LEU A 176 3.82 -16.25 2.62
C LEU A 176 3.53 -17.72 2.92
N THR A 177 2.53 -18.32 2.26
CA THR A 177 1.96 -19.63 2.64
C THR A 177 2.41 -20.79 1.76
N GLY A 178 2.89 -20.52 0.54
CA GLY A 178 3.17 -21.52 -0.50
C GLY A 178 1.95 -22.01 -1.27
N TYR A 179 0.74 -21.54 -0.93
CA TYR A 179 -0.51 -21.85 -1.65
C TYR A 179 -0.89 -20.67 -2.55
N SER A 180 -1.40 -20.95 -3.75
CA SER A 180 -1.96 -19.87 -4.58
C SER A 180 -3.33 -19.44 -4.04
N PRO A 181 -3.76 -18.20 -4.30
CA PRO A 181 -5.08 -17.72 -3.89
C PRO A 181 -6.23 -18.68 -4.29
N ASP A 182 -6.21 -19.22 -5.51
CA ASP A 182 -7.23 -20.15 -6.03
C ASP A 182 -7.32 -21.49 -5.27
N GLU A 183 -6.28 -21.86 -4.51
CA GLU A 183 -6.29 -23.06 -3.67
C GLU A 183 -7.00 -22.82 -2.33
N ILE A 184 -7.11 -21.57 -1.88
CA ILE A 184 -7.64 -21.21 -0.56
C ILE A 184 -9.00 -20.51 -0.67
N ILE A 185 -9.21 -19.69 -1.71
CA ILE A 185 -10.49 -19.01 -1.95
C ILE A 185 -11.61 -20.05 -2.01
N ASP A 186 -12.71 -19.73 -1.31
CA ASP A 186 -13.88 -20.60 -1.13
C ASP A 186 -13.55 -22.01 -0.60
N ASN A 187 -12.42 -22.15 0.12
CA ASN A 187 -11.89 -23.41 0.64
C ASN A 187 -11.69 -24.47 -0.47
N SER A 188 -11.36 -24.02 -1.69
CA SER A 188 -11.23 -24.85 -2.90
C SER A 188 -10.38 -26.10 -2.71
N LYS A 189 -9.19 -25.98 -2.11
CA LYS A 189 -8.35 -27.12 -1.71
C LYS A 189 -8.06 -27.15 -0.22
N VAL A 190 -7.88 -25.99 0.40
CA VAL A 190 -7.53 -25.87 1.82
C VAL A 190 -8.26 -24.69 2.44
N ALA A 191 -8.85 -24.90 3.61
CA ALA A 191 -9.41 -23.83 4.41
C ALA A 191 -8.30 -23.06 5.15
N PHE A 192 -8.46 -21.76 5.32
CA PHE A 192 -7.45 -20.94 6.00
C PHE A 192 -7.25 -21.36 7.48
N GLU A 193 -8.33 -21.78 8.16
CA GLU A 193 -8.27 -22.40 9.50
C GLU A 193 -7.26 -23.57 9.59
N ASN A 194 -7.11 -24.34 8.52
CA ASN A 194 -6.17 -25.47 8.49
C ASN A 194 -4.71 -25.05 8.31
N ILE A 195 -4.47 -23.84 7.78
CA ILE A 195 -3.14 -23.23 7.65
C ILE A 195 -2.68 -22.65 8.99
N ILE A 196 -3.61 -22.23 9.85
CA ILE A 196 -3.29 -21.77 11.22
C ILE A 196 -2.76 -22.95 12.04
N HIS A 197 -1.65 -22.71 12.76
CA HIS A 197 -1.04 -23.70 13.62
C HIS A 197 -2.05 -24.19 14.67
N PRO A 198 -2.19 -25.51 14.92
CA PRO A 198 -3.25 -26.06 15.78
C PRO A 198 -3.35 -25.44 17.17
N ASN A 199 -2.22 -25.13 17.80
CA ASN A 199 -2.18 -24.52 19.13
C ASN A 199 -2.64 -23.06 19.17
N ASP A 200 -2.73 -22.38 18.02
CA ASP A 200 -3.02 -20.95 17.95
C ASP A 200 -4.44 -20.67 17.43
N ARG A 201 -5.14 -21.67 16.88
CA ARG A 201 -6.51 -21.56 16.33
C ARG A 201 -7.50 -20.98 17.33
N GLU A 202 -7.48 -21.49 18.56
CA GLU A 202 -8.40 -21.03 19.60
C GLU A 202 -8.11 -19.58 20.02
N LEU A 203 -6.84 -19.18 20.05
CA LEU A 203 -6.44 -17.80 20.34
C LEU A 203 -6.95 -16.84 19.26
N VAL A 204 -6.81 -17.21 17.99
CA VAL A 204 -7.32 -16.43 16.85
C VAL A 204 -8.83 -16.27 16.97
N ARG A 205 -9.54 -17.39 17.15
CA ARG A 205 -11.00 -17.40 17.29
C ARG A 205 -11.50 -16.51 18.42
N ILE A 206 -10.90 -16.60 19.60
CA ILE A 206 -11.30 -15.78 20.76
C ILE A 206 -11.03 -14.29 20.47
N THR A 207 -9.87 -13.96 19.93
CA THR A 207 -9.48 -12.58 19.64
C THR A 207 -10.40 -11.93 18.62
N VAL A 208 -10.68 -12.62 17.52
CA VAL A 208 -11.56 -12.14 16.45
C VAL A 208 -13.00 -12.01 16.95
N ASN A 209 -13.55 -13.02 17.65
CA ASN A 209 -14.91 -12.94 18.18
C ASN A 209 -15.10 -11.81 19.20
N ASN A 210 -14.10 -11.57 20.05
CA ASN A 210 -14.12 -10.45 20.98
C ASN A 210 -14.13 -9.11 20.23
N ALA A 211 -13.32 -8.99 19.17
CA ALA A 211 -13.25 -7.77 18.37
C ALA A 211 -14.57 -7.50 17.61
N ILE A 212 -15.16 -8.53 17.01
CA ILE A 212 -16.49 -8.50 16.37
C ILE A 212 -17.56 -8.04 17.36
N SER A 213 -17.62 -8.66 18.55
CA SER A 213 -18.62 -8.32 19.58
C SER A 213 -18.50 -6.89 20.09
N ASN A 214 -17.31 -6.31 20.03
CA ASN A 214 -17.03 -4.94 20.47
C ASN A 214 -16.98 -3.92 19.32
N ASP A 215 -17.21 -4.35 18.08
CA ASP A 215 -17.13 -3.51 16.88
C ASP A 215 -15.81 -2.75 16.75
N LYS A 216 -14.70 -3.46 16.97
CA LYS A 216 -13.34 -2.89 16.95
C LYS A 216 -12.42 -3.69 16.04
N PRO A 217 -11.37 -3.06 15.49
CA PRO A 217 -10.29 -3.79 14.83
C PRO A 217 -9.53 -4.66 15.84
N TRP A 218 -8.96 -5.76 15.36
CA TRP A 218 -8.05 -6.62 16.14
C TRP A 218 -6.63 -6.55 15.62
N GLN A 219 -5.71 -6.93 16.51
CA GLN A 219 -4.31 -7.21 16.19
C GLN A 219 -3.91 -8.47 16.92
N ILE A 220 -3.25 -9.39 16.22
CA ILE A 220 -2.85 -10.68 16.79
C ILE A 220 -1.59 -11.18 16.09
N GLU A 221 -0.74 -11.87 16.85
CA GLU A 221 0.40 -12.61 16.32
C GLU A 221 0.16 -14.11 16.53
N TYR A 222 0.37 -14.92 15.50
CA TYR A 222 0.20 -16.36 15.58
C TYR A 222 1.06 -17.07 14.55
N ARG A 223 1.08 -18.40 14.62
CA ARG A 223 1.84 -19.24 13.69
C ARG A 223 0.94 -19.81 12.60
N ILE A 224 1.51 -19.88 11.40
CA ILE A 224 0.95 -20.64 10.28
C ILE A 224 1.88 -21.77 9.89
N ILE A 225 1.30 -22.81 9.29
CA ILE A 225 1.99 -23.94 8.69
C ILE A 225 1.83 -23.80 7.17
N THR A 226 2.95 -23.54 6.50
CA THR A 226 2.99 -23.37 5.05
C THR A 226 2.85 -24.70 4.31
N LYS A 227 2.66 -24.66 2.98
CA LYS A 227 2.54 -25.85 2.12
C LYS A 227 3.73 -26.81 2.20
N ASN A 228 4.92 -26.30 2.53
CA ASN A 228 6.14 -27.11 2.70
C ASN A 228 6.36 -27.57 4.16
N ASN A 229 5.34 -27.44 5.02
CA ASN A 229 5.37 -27.74 6.46
C ASN A 229 6.33 -26.88 7.30
N SER A 230 6.83 -25.75 6.77
CA SER A 230 7.57 -24.79 7.59
C SER A 230 6.61 -23.93 8.42
N ILE A 231 7.03 -23.59 9.64
CA ILE A 231 6.30 -22.71 10.55
C ILE A 231 6.76 -21.27 10.29
N LYS A 232 5.80 -20.38 10.08
CA LYS A 232 6.02 -18.93 10.02
C LYS A 232 5.24 -18.23 11.11
N TRP A 233 5.81 -17.15 11.64
CA TRP A 233 5.10 -16.22 12.51
C TRP A 233 4.48 -15.12 11.67
N VAL A 234 3.20 -14.87 11.91
CA VAL A 234 2.48 -13.79 11.24
C VAL A 234 1.91 -12.81 12.25
N PHE A 235 1.86 -11.56 11.84
CA PHE A 235 1.07 -10.52 12.48
C PHE A 235 -0.15 -10.24 11.60
N GLU A 236 -1.32 -10.27 12.20
CA GLU A 236 -2.58 -9.95 11.54
C GLU A 236 -3.21 -8.71 12.15
N LYS A 237 -3.71 -7.83 11.28
CA LYS A 237 -4.61 -6.74 11.66
C LYS A 237 -5.84 -6.81 10.78
N GLY A 238 -7.01 -6.95 11.40
CA GLY A 238 -8.29 -7.01 10.68
C GLY A 238 -9.39 -6.22 11.36
N GLN A 239 -10.51 -6.10 10.66
CA GLN A 239 -11.72 -5.41 11.13
C GLN A 239 -12.99 -6.09 10.58
N PRO A 240 -14.12 -5.99 11.31
CA PRO A 240 -15.40 -6.47 10.81
C PRO A 240 -15.95 -5.57 9.70
N LEU A 241 -16.51 -6.18 8.66
CA LEU A 241 -17.25 -5.49 7.61
C LEU A 241 -18.74 -5.69 7.82
N LYS A 242 -19.46 -4.59 8.01
CA LYS A 242 -20.92 -4.61 8.24
C LYS A 242 -21.66 -4.58 6.92
N SER A 243 -22.64 -5.46 6.78
CA SER A 243 -23.67 -5.36 5.76
C SER A 243 -24.55 -4.12 5.97
N PRO A 244 -25.30 -3.66 4.95
CA PRO A 244 -26.28 -2.57 5.11
C PRO A 244 -27.37 -2.84 6.15
N SER A 245 -27.64 -4.11 6.50
CA SER A 245 -28.57 -4.51 7.58
C SER A 245 -27.93 -4.45 8.98
N GLY A 246 -26.63 -4.20 9.07
CA GLY A 246 -25.89 -4.10 10.33
C GLY A 246 -25.30 -5.42 10.83
N GLU A 247 -25.51 -6.54 10.11
CA GLU A 247 -24.92 -7.83 10.43
C GLU A 247 -23.47 -7.92 9.94
N ILE A 248 -22.59 -8.51 10.75
CA ILE A 248 -21.18 -8.72 10.40
C ILE A 248 -21.06 -10.06 9.66
N GLU A 249 -21.09 -9.98 8.33
CA GLU A 249 -21.00 -11.16 7.45
C GLU A 249 -19.57 -11.45 7.01
N GLU A 250 -18.73 -10.42 6.91
CA GLU A 250 -17.39 -10.50 6.36
C GLU A 250 -16.36 -9.79 7.25
N LEU A 251 -15.12 -10.24 7.11
CA LEU A 251 -13.94 -9.73 7.79
C LEU A 251 -12.92 -9.36 6.73
N GLU A 252 -12.18 -8.28 6.95
CA GLU A 252 -11.07 -7.88 6.06
C GLU A 252 -9.86 -7.45 6.86
N GLY A 253 -8.68 -7.59 6.25
CA GLY A 253 -7.45 -7.26 6.95
C GLY A 253 -6.19 -7.56 6.16
N ILE A 254 -5.09 -7.49 6.89
CA ILE A 254 -3.76 -7.80 6.39
C ILE A 254 -3.05 -8.83 7.28
N ILE A 255 -2.21 -9.65 6.66
CA ILE A 255 -1.35 -10.63 7.33
C ILE A 255 0.09 -10.42 6.86
N LEU A 256 0.98 -10.13 7.80
CA LEU A 256 2.39 -9.79 7.60
C LEU A 256 3.27 -10.92 8.13
N ASP A 257 4.33 -11.29 7.40
CA ASP A 257 5.37 -12.19 7.90
C ASP A 257 6.25 -11.45 8.92
N ILE A 258 6.33 -11.96 10.15
CA ILE A 258 7.20 -11.44 11.21
C ILE A 258 8.23 -12.47 11.68
N THR A 259 8.44 -13.53 10.88
CA THR A 259 9.32 -14.65 11.24
C THR A 259 10.76 -14.21 11.46
N GLU A 260 11.30 -13.39 10.55
CA GLU A 260 12.68 -12.88 10.67
C GLU A 260 12.83 -11.97 11.88
N GLN A 261 11.86 -11.08 12.12
CA GLN A 261 11.86 -10.20 13.30
C GLN A 261 11.84 -10.99 14.61
N LYS A 262 11.00 -12.03 14.70
CA LYS A 262 10.96 -12.93 15.87
C LYS A 262 12.27 -13.71 16.03
N SER A 263 12.83 -14.22 14.94
CA SER A 263 14.10 -14.95 14.96
C SER A 263 15.26 -14.07 15.41
N ALA A 264 15.36 -12.85 14.90
CA ALA A 264 16.38 -11.89 15.28
C ALA A 264 16.28 -11.50 16.75
N LYS A 265 15.06 -11.21 17.24
CA LYS A 265 14.82 -10.93 18.66
C LYS A 265 15.18 -12.11 19.55
N GLN A 266 14.84 -13.34 19.15
CA GLN A 266 15.18 -14.53 19.93
C GLN A 266 16.70 -14.76 19.95
N LYS A 267 17.39 -14.63 18.82
CA LYS A 267 18.86 -14.75 18.76
C LYS A 267 19.55 -13.72 19.66
N LEU A 268 19.04 -12.49 19.71
CA LEU A 268 19.55 -11.47 20.62
C LEU A 268 19.40 -11.91 22.08
N LEU A 269 18.19 -12.30 22.49
CA LEU A 269 17.91 -12.76 23.86
C LEU A 269 18.73 -13.99 24.24
N ASP A 270 18.90 -14.95 23.33
CA ASP A 270 19.71 -16.15 23.55
C ASP A 270 21.19 -15.78 23.70
N SER A 271 21.68 -14.83 22.92
CA SER A 271 23.05 -14.34 23.01
C SER A 271 23.31 -13.60 24.33
N GLU A 272 22.41 -12.71 24.75
CA GLU A 272 22.48 -12.00 26.03
C GLU A 272 22.46 -13.00 27.20
N SER A 273 21.54 -13.97 27.17
CA SER A 273 21.45 -15.02 28.18
C SER A 273 22.72 -15.88 28.25
N LYS A 274 23.36 -16.14 27.11
CA LYS A 274 24.63 -16.87 27.04
C LYS A 274 25.77 -16.07 27.70
N TYR A 275 25.89 -14.78 27.41
CA TYR A 275 26.91 -13.93 28.01
C TYR A 275 26.73 -13.81 29.54
N VAL A 276 25.50 -13.62 30.00
CA VAL A 276 25.19 -13.58 31.45
C VAL A 276 25.61 -14.89 32.12
N ARG A 277 25.25 -16.05 31.56
CA ARG A 277 25.66 -17.36 32.13
C ARG A 277 27.16 -17.55 32.16
N LEU A 278 27.88 -17.13 31.11
CA LEU A 278 29.34 -17.22 31.07
C LEU A 278 29.98 -16.36 32.15
N ALA A 279 29.51 -15.12 32.34
CA ALA A 279 30.01 -14.24 33.40
C ALA A 279 29.75 -14.80 34.80
N GLU A 280 28.57 -15.38 35.04
CA GLU A 280 28.17 -15.96 36.33
C GLU A 280 29.03 -17.15 36.76
N VAL A 281 29.55 -17.95 35.82
CA VAL A 281 30.41 -19.10 36.11
C VAL A 281 31.91 -18.81 35.96
N PHE A 282 32.30 -17.63 35.48
CA PHE A 282 33.70 -17.30 35.25
C PHE A 282 34.46 -17.21 36.58
N PRO A 283 35.64 -17.85 36.71
CA PRO A 283 36.33 -17.96 38.00
C PRO A 283 36.99 -16.66 38.46
N ASN A 284 37.30 -15.75 37.52
CA ASN A 284 37.98 -14.48 37.78
C ASN A 284 36.97 -13.33 37.80
N VAL A 285 37.35 -12.19 38.38
CA VAL A 285 36.45 -11.03 38.43
C VAL A 285 36.33 -10.42 37.04
N ILE A 286 35.12 -10.33 36.51
CA ILE A 286 34.78 -9.50 35.36
C ILE A 286 34.16 -8.23 35.89
N TYR A 287 34.69 -7.09 35.47
CA TYR A 287 34.21 -5.78 35.90
C TYR A 287 33.99 -4.86 34.71
N THR A 288 33.07 -3.91 34.88
CA THR A 288 32.87 -2.79 33.95
C THR A 288 32.80 -1.50 34.75
N LEU A 289 33.52 -0.46 34.32
CA LEU A 289 33.53 0.87 34.94
C LEU A 289 32.97 1.92 33.97
N SER A 290 32.30 2.93 34.53
CA SER A 290 31.85 4.14 33.82
C SER A 290 32.85 5.27 34.04
N TYR A 291 33.33 5.90 32.97
CA TYR A 291 34.18 7.08 33.09
C TYR A 291 33.41 8.37 33.38
N LYS A 292 32.08 8.37 33.24
CA LYS A 292 31.26 9.54 33.54
C LYS A 292 31.35 9.93 35.01
N ASP A 293 31.28 8.92 35.89
CA ASP A 293 31.22 9.11 37.35
C ASP A 293 32.30 8.30 38.09
N ASN A 294 33.22 7.65 37.36
CA ASN A 294 34.23 6.70 37.86
C ASN A 294 33.63 5.58 38.73
N THR A 295 32.46 5.07 38.35
CA THR A 295 31.68 4.09 39.13
C THR A 295 31.71 2.71 38.51
N ILE A 296 31.52 1.70 39.35
CA ILE A 296 31.39 0.31 38.94
C ILE A 296 29.99 0.09 38.34
N ILE A 297 29.90 -0.34 37.09
CA ILE A 297 28.64 -0.64 36.40
C ILE A 297 28.21 -2.08 36.65
N SER A 298 29.16 -3.01 36.59
CA SER A 298 28.87 -4.45 36.72
C SER A 298 30.02 -5.22 37.34
N LEU A 299 29.69 -6.24 38.13
CA LEU A 299 30.62 -7.21 38.69
C LEU A 299 30.01 -8.62 38.59
N ASN A 300 30.82 -9.61 38.23
CA ASN A 300 30.38 -11.01 38.28
C ASN A 300 30.56 -11.61 39.71
N PRO A 301 29.96 -12.79 40.01
CA PRO A 301 30.00 -13.39 41.35
C PRO A 301 31.40 -13.73 41.88
N ALA A 302 32.42 -13.85 41.02
CA ALA A 302 33.79 -14.07 41.45
C ALA A 302 34.29 -12.94 42.36
N PHE A 303 33.81 -11.71 42.17
CA PHE A 303 34.12 -10.57 43.04
C PHE A 303 33.79 -10.87 44.51
N GLU A 304 32.61 -11.44 44.77
CA GLU A 304 32.17 -11.74 46.13
C GLU A 304 33.01 -12.86 46.75
N LYS A 305 33.34 -13.87 45.94
CA LYS A 305 34.16 -15.00 46.38
C LYS A 305 35.60 -14.59 46.73
N ILE A 306 36.19 -13.69 45.93
CA ILE A 306 37.59 -13.28 46.07
C ILE A 306 37.74 -12.19 47.15
N THR A 307 36.84 -11.20 47.15
CA THR A 307 36.98 -10.00 48.01
C THR A 307 36.15 -10.06 49.30
N GLY A 308 35.14 -10.92 49.35
CA GLY A 308 34.18 -11.03 50.45
C GLY A 308 33.09 -9.95 50.48
N TRP A 309 33.14 -8.98 49.57
CA TRP A 309 32.11 -7.94 49.43
C TRP A 309 30.91 -8.43 48.63
N SER A 310 29.71 -7.95 48.96
CA SER A 310 28.55 -8.12 48.09
C SER A 310 28.73 -7.27 46.83
N ARG A 311 28.48 -7.83 45.66
CA ARG A 311 28.55 -7.07 44.40
C ARG A 311 27.47 -5.99 44.35
N ASP A 312 26.28 -6.29 44.87
CA ASP A 312 25.13 -5.38 44.86
C ASP A 312 25.40 -4.14 45.72
N ASP A 313 26.23 -4.29 46.77
CA ASP A 313 26.66 -3.16 47.60
C ASP A 313 27.70 -2.26 46.89
N TRP A 314 28.36 -2.75 45.84
CA TRP A 314 29.46 -2.06 45.17
C TRP A 314 29.11 -1.53 43.78
N ILE A 315 28.07 -2.06 43.14
CA ILE A 315 27.53 -1.47 41.91
C ILE A 315 27.12 -0.02 42.20
N GLY A 316 27.56 0.90 41.34
CA GLY A 316 27.35 2.35 41.46
C GLY A 316 28.33 3.07 42.39
N LYS A 317 29.23 2.37 43.10
CA LYS A 317 30.26 3.01 43.94
C LYS A 317 31.53 3.31 43.14
N PRO A 318 32.33 4.31 43.57
CA PRO A 318 33.61 4.59 42.95
C PRO A 318 34.60 3.43 43.11
N PHE A 319 35.24 3.04 42.01
CA PHE A 319 36.22 1.95 42.01
C PHE A 319 37.44 2.24 42.91
N ASP A 320 37.86 3.51 42.97
CA ASP A 320 39.01 3.99 43.76
C ASP A 320 38.94 3.61 45.25
N GLN A 321 37.74 3.43 45.81
CA GLN A 321 37.55 3.03 47.22
C GLN A 321 37.93 1.57 47.51
N LEU A 322 38.10 0.76 46.47
CA LEU A 322 38.63 -0.61 46.57
C LEU A 322 40.14 -0.67 46.42
N ILE A 323 40.78 0.40 45.92
CA ILE A 323 42.20 0.39 45.59
C ILE A 323 43.04 0.95 46.75
N HIS A 324 44.21 0.37 46.99
CA HIS A 324 45.16 0.91 47.96
C HIS A 324 45.60 2.33 47.59
N PRO A 325 45.72 3.28 48.54
CA PRO A 325 46.03 4.68 48.24
C PRO A 325 47.31 4.91 47.41
N GLU A 326 48.32 4.04 47.57
CA GLU A 326 49.57 4.10 46.80
C GLU A 326 49.37 3.82 45.30
N ASP A 327 48.34 3.05 44.93
CA ASP A 327 48.11 2.61 43.56
C ASP A 327 47.14 3.53 42.79
N LEU A 328 46.49 4.50 43.47
CA LEU A 328 45.51 5.41 42.86
C LEU A 328 46.09 6.25 41.71
N ALA A 329 47.35 6.68 41.82
CA ALA A 329 48.01 7.44 40.76
C ALA A 329 48.19 6.60 39.49
N LEU A 330 48.48 5.31 39.64
CA LEU A 330 48.60 4.37 38.51
C LEU A 330 47.25 4.15 37.84
N VAL A 331 46.18 3.99 38.62
CA VAL A 331 44.80 3.84 38.11
C VAL A 331 44.40 5.06 37.27
N GLN A 332 44.60 6.27 37.77
CA GLN A 332 44.27 7.50 37.05
C GLN A 332 45.06 7.63 35.73
N GLN A 333 46.34 7.25 35.74
CA GLN A 333 47.17 7.24 34.54
C GLN A 333 46.63 6.23 33.50
N ASN A 334 46.24 5.04 33.94
CA ASN A 334 45.74 3.99 33.06
C ASN A 334 44.36 4.34 32.47
N ILE A 335 43.44 4.87 33.28
CA ILE A 335 42.14 5.39 32.81
C ILE A 335 42.36 6.47 31.74
N SER A 336 43.30 7.40 31.96
CA SER A 336 43.60 8.46 31.00
C SER A 336 44.13 7.92 29.66
N LYS A 337 44.91 6.84 29.67
CA LYS A 337 45.38 6.16 28.45
C LYS A 337 44.24 5.46 27.73
N LEU A 338 43.44 4.68 28.45
CA LEU A 338 42.29 3.95 27.90
C LEU A 338 41.22 4.91 27.32
N ALA A 339 40.97 6.05 27.97
CA ALA A 339 40.06 7.09 27.49
C ALA A 339 40.51 7.71 26.15
N ARG A 340 41.81 7.67 25.84
CA ARG A 340 42.37 8.07 24.53
C ARG A 340 42.38 6.93 23.51
N GLY A 341 41.85 5.75 23.86
CA GLY A 341 41.85 4.56 23.02
C GLY A 341 43.18 3.83 22.97
N GLU A 342 44.12 4.12 23.88
CA GLU A 342 45.39 3.41 23.96
C GLU A 342 45.23 2.07 24.67
N THR A 343 46.03 1.07 24.30
CA THR A 343 46.11 -0.21 25.01
C THR A 343 47.04 -0.10 26.21
N ILE A 344 46.66 -0.67 27.35
CA ILE A 344 47.53 -0.79 28.51
C ILE A 344 47.96 -2.26 28.71
N PRO A 345 49.23 -2.54 29.06
CA PRO A 345 49.65 -3.87 29.43
C PRO A 345 49.00 -4.29 30.78
N PRO A 346 48.94 -5.60 31.09
CA PRO A 346 48.49 -6.05 32.40
C PRO A 346 49.27 -5.38 33.53
N PHE A 347 48.57 -5.05 34.61
CA PHE A 347 49.13 -4.33 35.75
C PHE A 347 48.54 -4.84 37.05
N GLN A 348 49.28 -4.72 38.14
CA GLN A 348 48.87 -5.23 39.45
C GLN A 348 48.41 -4.10 40.34
N LEU A 349 47.29 -4.29 41.03
CA LEU A 349 46.80 -3.37 42.06
C LEU A 349 46.52 -4.12 43.34
N LYS A 350 46.69 -3.45 44.49
CA LYS A 350 46.23 -3.95 45.79
C LYS A 350 44.75 -3.57 45.97
N ILE A 351 43.89 -4.59 46.05
CA ILE A 351 42.44 -4.48 46.23
C ILE A 351 42.09 -4.77 47.70
N ARG A 352 41.28 -3.90 48.30
CA ARG A 352 40.78 -4.03 49.67
C ARG A 352 39.66 -5.07 49.78
N THR A 353 39.83 -6.04 50.67
CA THR A 353 38.83 -7.05 51.01
C THR A 353 37.92 -6.59 52.15
N LYS A 354 36.80 -7.29 52.37
CA LYS A 354 35.81 -6.94 53.42
C LYS A 354 36.35 -7.02 54.84
N ASP A 355 37.34 -7.87 55.09
CA ASP A 355 38.01 -8.00 56.38
C ASP A 355 39.07 -6.89 56.65
N GLY A 356 39.29 -6.00 55.69
CA GLY A 356 40.22 -4.88 55.80
C GLY A 356 41.65 -5.19 55.33
N SER A 357 41.94 -6.41 54.87
CA SER A 357 43.22 -6.75 54.25
C SER A 357 43.29 -6.31 52.77
N PHE A 358 44.46 -6.49 52.15
CA PHE A 358 44.67 -6.20 50.73
C PHE A 358 45.14 -7.45 50.00
N ARG A 359 44.56 -7.71 48.82
CA ARG A 359 44.97 -8.74 47.88
C ARG A 359 45.54 -8.12 46.62
N ILE A 360 46.54 -8.75 46.01
CA ILE A 360 47.08 -8.29 44.73
C ILE A 360 46.23 -8.92 43.63
N GLY A 361 45.59 -8.10 42.80
CA GLY A 361 44.92 -8.56 41.60
C GLY A 361 45.68 -8.09 40.36
N GLU A 362 45.84 -8.96 39.37
CA GLU A 362 46.34 -8.59 38.05
C GLU A 362 45.17 -8.20 37.14
N PHE A 363 45.20 -6.96 36.65
CA PHE A 363 44.15 -6.33 35.85
C PHE A 363 44.51 -6.34 34.37
N THR A 364 43.56 -6.75 33.55
CA THR A 364 43.56 -6.49 32.10
C THR A 364 42.29 -5.73 31.76
N ALA A 365 42.40 -4.60 31.06
CA ALA A 365 41.28 -3.74 30.74
C ALA A 365 41.29 -3.33 29.27
N VAL A 366 40.09 -3.19 28.70
CA VAL A 366 39.84 -2.69 27.35
C VAL A 366 38.81 -1.57 27.39
N PRO A 367 38.89 -0.57 26.49
CA PRO A 367 37.93 0.52 26.47
C PRO A 367 36.55 0.04 25.97
N VAL A 368 35.49 0.55 26.60
CA VAL A 368 34.10 0.37 26.15
C VAL A 368 33.72 1.59 25.31
N ILE A 369 33.33 1.35 24.07
CA ILE A 369 33.02 2.39 23.08
C ILE A 369 31.52 2.36 22.78
N GLU A 370 30.84 3.47 23.01
CA GLU A 370 29.45 3.68 22.62
C GLU A 370 29.38 4.87 21.65
N ASN A 371 28.75 4.67 20.49
CA ASN A 371 28.60 5.70 19.44
C ASN A 371 29.94 6.38 19.03
N GLY A 372 31.05 5.63 19.06
CA GLY A 372 32.37 6.14 18.71
C GLY A 372 33.09 6.93 19.82
N VAL A 373 32.53 6.99 21.02
CA VAL A 373 33.11 7.65 22.19
C VAL A 373 33.45 6.60 23.26
N VAL A 374 34.62 6.72 23.88
CA VAL A 374 34.99 5.87 25.02
C VAL A 374 34.18 6.31 26.23
N VAL A 375 33.30 5.44 26.72
CA VAL A 375 32.40 5.72 27.85
C VAL A 375 32.84 5.06 29.15
N GLY A 376 33.80 4.13 29.08
CA GLY A 376 34.25 3.35 30.22
C GLY A 376 35.29 2.31 29.84
N GLU A 377 35.47 1.34 30.74
CA GLU A 377 36.34 0.18 30.53
C GLU A 377 35.66 -1.11 31.01
N MET A 378 36.05 -2.22 30.39
CA MET A 378 35.72 -3.56 30.85
C MET A 378 37.02 -4.33 31.04
N GLY A 379 37.10 -5.13 32.09
CA GLY A 379 38.31 -5.87 32.38
C GLY A 379 38.09 -7.15 33.15
N ILE A 380 39.18 -7.90 33.27
CA ILE A 380 39.28 -9.12 34.07
C ILE A 380 40.34 -8.88 35.14
N VAL A 381 40.04 -9.30 36.37
CA VAL A 381 41.00 -9.37 37.48
C VAL A 381 41.31 -10.82 37.78
N TYR A 382 42.58 -11.19 37.65
CA TYR A 382 43.13 -12.47 38.07
C TYR A 382 43.59 -12.33 39.53
N ASP A 383 43.13 -13.22 40.42
CA ASP A 383 43.59 -13.33 41.83
C ASP A 383 44.95 -14.02 41.91
#